data_AF-A0A538RS92-F1
#
_entry.id   AF-A0A538RS92-F1
#
_cell.length_a   1.000
_cell.length_b   1.000
_cell.length_c   1.000
_cell.angle_alpha   90.00
_cell.angle_beta   90.00
_cell.angle_gamma   90.00
#
_symmetry.space_group_name_H-M   'P 1'
#
loop_
_entity.id
_entity.type
_entity.pdbx_description
1 polymer ?
#
loop_
_entity_poly.entity_id
_entity_poly.type
_entity_poly.pdbx_seq_one_letter_code
_entity_poly.pdbx_strand_id
1 'polypeptide(L)'
;MTDVNQEDVHHALEVLGLTLPVTSETLARTRRVLLYTWNPARYSNLTNNPTKYMQAYKKAEEMTKLIEAAYTLLSAVLTPDEASSVKRETLDVKREK
;
A
#
# COMPACT_ATOMS: atom_id res chain seq x y z
N MET A 1 -14.70 10.69 16.76
CA MET A 1 -13.30 10.89 17.21
C MET A 1 -12.62 9.56 17.03
N THR A 2 -11.81 9.40 15.99
CA THR A 2 -11.05 8.17 15.77
C THR A 2 -9.90 8.15 16.76
N ASP A 3 -10.06 7.38 17.83
CA ASP A 3 -8.98 7.06 18.76
C ASP A 3 -7.99 6.20 17.97
N VAL A 4 -7.02 6.85 17.32
CA VAL A 4 -5.95 6.15 16.61
C VAL A 4 -5.07 5.56 17.70
N ASN A 5 -5.29 4.28 18.01
CA ASN A 5 -4.59 3.60 19.08
C ASN A 5 -3.08 3.58 18.75
N GLN A 6 -2.24 3.83 19.75
CA GLN A 6 -0.79 3.91 19.55
C GLN A 6 -0.22 2.58 19.02
N GLU A 7 -0.88 1.47 19.35
CA GLU A 7 -0.59 0.13 18.83
C GLU A 7 -0.79 0.04 17.31
N ASP A 8 -1.84 0.66 16.77
CA ASP A 8 -2.12 0.68 15.33
C ASP A 8 -1.07 1.51 14.57
N VAL A 9 -0.62 2.61 15.18
CA VAL A 9 0.47 3.44 14.64
C VAL A 9 1.78 2.65 14.63
N HIS A 10 2.09 1.96 15.72
CA HIS A 10 3.29 1.12 15.82
C HIS A 10 3.26 -0.02 14.80
N HIS A 11 2.12 -0.69 14.68
CA HIS A 11 1.94 -1.77 13.70
C HIS A 11 2.06 -1.25 12.25
N ALA A 12 1.48 -0.09 11.93
CA ALA A 12 1.62 0.54 10.63
C ALA A 12 3.09 0.91 10.31
N LEU A 13 3.85 1.37 11.31
CA LEU A 13 5.29 1.62 11.17
C LEU A 13 6.07 0.33 10.91
N GLU A 14 5.76 -0.76 11.60
CA GLU A 14 6.36 -2.07 11.37
C GLU A 14 6.07 -2.60 9.96
N VAL A 15 4.82 -2.51 9.48
CA VAL A 15 4.40 -2.93 8.14
C VAL A 15 5.18 -2.19 7.06
N LEU A 16 5.43 -0.89 7.25
CA LEU A 16 6.22 -0.08 6.34
C LEU A 16 7.74 -0.21 6.57
N GLY A 17 8.17 -0.88 7.65
CA GLY A 17 9.57 -1.00 8.04
C GLY A 17 10.21 0.35 8.40
N LEU A 18 9.42 1.28 8.94
CA LEU A 18 9.84 2.63 9.29
C LEU A 18 10.01 2.80 10.79
N THR A 19 10.99 3.62 11.19
CA THR A 19 11.23 4.02 12.58
C THR A 19 11.11 5.53 12.72
N LEU A 20 10.56 6.02 13.83
CA LEU A 20 10.44 7.46 14.08
C LEU A 20 11.82 8.14 14.22
N PRO A 21 11.99 9.40 13.77
CA PRO A 21 10.98 10.28 13.19
C PRO A 21 10.74 10.00 11.69
N VAL A 22 9.47 9.81 11.32
CA VAL A 22 9.04 9.65 9.91
C VAL A 22 8.57 10.99 9.37
N THR A 23 8.98 11.32 8.13
CA THR A 23 8.44 12.46 7.37
C THR A 23 7.43 11.98 6.32
N SER A 24 6.50 12.86 5.92
CA SER A 24 5.51 12.56 4.87
C SER A 24 6.17 12.15 3.54
N GLU A 25 7.31 12.76 3.20
CA GLU A 25 8.12 12.38 2.04
C GLU A 25 8.66 10.95 2.15
N THR A 26 9.22 10.60 3.31
CA THR A 26 9.76 9.26 3.57
C THR A 26 8.65 8.21 3.53
N LEU A 27 7.49 8.53 4.08
CA LEU A 27 6.30 7.69 4.04
C LEU A 27 5.84 7.42 2.59
N ALA A 28 5.73 8.48 1.78
CA ALA A 28 5.32 8.38 0.38
C ALA A 28 6.35 7.60 -0.47
N ARG A 29 7.65 7.84 -0.25
CA ARG A 29 8.73 7.12 -0.94
C ARG A 29 8.70 5.63 -0.61
N THR A 30 8.56 5.30 0.68
CA THR A 30 8.52 3.91 1.16
C THR A 30 7.31 3.17 0.61
N ARG A 31 6.13 3.81 0.61
CA ARG A 31 4.93 3.26 -0.06
C ARG A 31 5.22 2.90 -1.51
N ARG A 32 5.78 3.82 -2.30
CA ARG A 32 6.07 3.58 -3.73
C ARG A 32 7.02 2.40 -3.92
N VAL A 33 8.06 2.28 -3.10
CA VAL A 33 9.03 1.17 -3.16
C VAL A 33 8.37 -0.16 -2.80
N LEU A 34 7.56 -0.19 -1.75
CA LEU A 34 6.87 -1.40 -1.31
C LEU A 34 5.82 -1.85 -2.32
N LEU A 35 5.00 -0.95 -2.87
CA LEU A 35 4.03 -1.27 -3.92
C LEU A 35 4.71 -1.78 -5.20
N TYR A 36 5.87 -1.23 -5.56
CA TYR A 36 6.66 -1.73 -6.68
C TYR A 36 7.24 -3.13 -6.40
N THR A 37 7.62 -3.41 -5.15
CA THR A 37 8.14 -4.71 -4.71
C THR A 37 7.05 -5.77 -4.73
N TRP A 38 5.89 -5.46 -4.16
CA TRP A 38 4.72 -6.32 -4.10
C TRP A 38 3.84 -6.24 -5.35
N ASN A 39 4.36 -5.78 -6.49
CA ASN A 39 3.58 -5.75 -7.72
C ASN A 39 3.26 -7.19 -8.17
N PRO A 40 1.98 -7.60 -8.20
CA PRO A 40 1.57 -8.98 -8.50
C PRO A 40 2.06 -9.45 -9.89
N ALA A 41 2.17 -8.54 -10.86
CA ALA A 41 2.67 -8.85 -12.20
C ALA A 41 4.14 -9.28 -12.22
N ARG A 42 4.91 -9.04 -11.15
CA ARG A 42 6.29 -9.55 -11.05
C ARG A 42 6.35 -11.03 -10.71
N TYR A 43 5.29 -11.58 -10.11
CA TYR A 43 5.24 -12.99 -9.73
C TYR A 43 4.84 -13.93 -10.87
N SER A 44 4.31 -13.40 -11.98
CA SER A 44 3.99 -14.20 -13.17
C SER A 44 5.23 -14.81 -13.81
N ASN A 45 6.37 -14.13 -13.75
CA ASN A 45 7.63 -14.61 -14.30
C ASN A 45 8.46 -15.49 -13.33
N LEU A 46 8.01 -15.66 -12.08
CA LEU A 46 8.76 -16.39 -11.05
C LEU A 46 8.45 -17.90 -11.01
N THR A 47 7.32 -18.34 -11.59
CA THR A 47 6.90 -19.75 -11.51
C THR A 47 6.02 -20.15 -12.69
N ASN A 48 6.30 -21.31 -13.28
CA ASN A 48 5.44 -21.94 -14.29
C ASN A 48 4.29 -22.76 -13.67
N ASN A 49 4.24 -22.86 -12.34
CA ASN A 49 3.18 -23.56 -11.62
C ASN A 49 2.04 -22.58 -11.26
N PRO A 50 0.81 -22.76 -11.81
CA PRO A 50 -0.30 -21.82 -11.63
C PRO A 50 -0.74 -21.72 -10.16
N THR A 51 -0.67 -22.80 -9.38
CA THR A 51 -1.04 -22.79 -7.96
C THR A 51 -0.09 -21.92 -7.16
N LYS A 52 1.22 -22.04 -7.40
CA LYS A 52 2.24 -21.20 -6.73
C LYS A 52 2.13 -19.74 -7.17
N TYR A 53 1.85 -19.51 -8.46
CA TYR A 53 1.58 -18.18 -8.98
C TYR A 53 0.40 -17.53 -8.24
N MET A 54 -0.74 -18.22 -8.16
CA MET A 54 -1.93 -17.70 -7.48
C MET A 54 -1.69 -17.43 -6.00
N GLN A 55 -0.92 -18.26 -5.31
CA GLN A 55 -0.55 -18.02 -3.90
C GLN A 55 0.31 -16.76 -3.75
N ALA A 56 1.34 -16.60 -4.60
CA ALA A 56 2.19 -15.41 -4.59
C ALA A 56 1.42 -14.14 -4.96
N TYR A 57 0.54 -14.24 -5.95
CA TYR A 57 -0.35 -13.16 -6.39
C TYR A 57 -1.27 -12.69 -5.25
N LYS A 58 -1.96 -13.63 -4.58
CA LYS A 58 -2.83 -13.30 -3.43
C LYS A 58 -2.06 -12.66 -2.29
N LYS A 59 -0.88 -13.21 -1.96
CA LYS A 59 0.00 -12.65 -0.95
C LYS A 59 0.42 -11.22 -1.30
N ALA A 60 0.74 -10.98 -2.57
CA ALA A 60 1.09 -9.65 -3.06
C ALA A 60 -0.09 -8.66 -2.90
N GLU A 61 -1.31 -9.07 -3.27
CA GLU A 61 -2.52 -8.26 -3.07
C GLU A 61 -2.84 -7.97 -1.59
N GLU A 62 -2.62 -8.93 -0.70
CA GLU A 62 -2.81 -8.73 0.74
C GLU A 62 -1.79 -7.73 1.29
N MET A 63 -0.52 -7.86 0.89
CA MET A 63 0.53 -6.94 1.30
C MET A 63 0.30 -5.53 0.78
N THR A 64 -0.11 -5.36 -0.48
CA THR A 64 -0.41 -4.03 -1.02
C THR A 64 -1.57 -3.36 -0.26
N LYS A 65 -2.63 -4.10 0.08
CA LYS A 65 -3.73 -3.58 0.92
C LYS A 65 -3.25 -3.15 2.30
N LEU A 66 -2.40 -3.94 2.96
CA LEU A 66 -1.83 -3.60 4.27
C LEU A 66 -0.97 -2.33 4.19
N ILE A 67 -0.14 -2.20 3.15
CA ILE A 67 0.70 -1.01 2.92
C ILE A 67 -0.17 0.24 2.72
N GLU A 68 -1.27 0.14 1.96
CA GLU A 68 -2.17 1.28 1.72
C GLU A 68 -2.96 1.67 2.97
N ALA A 69 -3.41 0.69 3.76
CA ALA A 69 -4.06 0.94 5.04
C ALA A 69 -3.11 1.64 6.03
N ALA A 70 -1.88 1.12 6.18
CA ALA A 70 -0.84 1.69 7.03
C ALA A 70 -0.47 3.11 6.58
N TYR A 71 -0.30 3.33 5.27
CA TYR A 71 -0.05 4.66 4.72
C TYR A 71 -1.20 5.63 5.03
N THR A 72 -2.45 5.20 4.82
CA THR A 72 -3.63 6.05 5.06
C THR A 72 -3.71 6.46 6.53
N LEU A 73 -3.50 5.52 7.46
CA LEU A 73 -3.47 5.76 8.89
C LEU A 73 -2.36 6.74 9.28
N LEU A 74 -1.12 6.47 8.86
CA LEU A 74 0.03 7.33 9.17
C LEU A 74 -0.10 8.71 8.52
N SER A 75 -0.66 8.79 7.31
CA SER A 75 -0.89 10.06 6.62
C SER A 75 -1.91 10.93 7.35
N ALA A 76 -2.96 10.34 7.92
CA ALA A 76 -3.94 11.04 8.73
C ALA A 76 -3.35 11.55 10.06
N VAL A 77 -2.40 10.80 10.64
CA VAL A 77 -1.67 11.23 11.85
C VAL A 77 -0.67 12.35 11.54
N LEU A 78 0.05 12.28 10.42
CA LEU A 78 1.05 13.28 10.02
C LEU A 78 0.45 14.56 9.43
N THR A 79 -0.70 14.47 8.79
CA THR A 79 -1.36 15.58 8.10
C THR A 79 -2.87 15.41 8.24
N PRO A 80 -3.54 16.16 9.14
CA PRO A 80 -4.99 16.09 9.27
C PRO A 80 -5.79 16.58 8.04
N ASP A 81 -5.16 17.06 6.96
CA ASP A 81 -5.79 17.98 6.00
C ASP A 81 -5.76 17.58 4.50
N GLU A 82 -5.44 16.33 4.11
CA GLU A 82 -5.37 15.97 2.66
C GLU A 82 -5.91 14.56 2.36
N ALA A 83 -7.06 14.18 2.93
CA ALA A 83 -7.72 12.90 2.63
C ALA A 83 -8.62 12.91 1.39
N SER A 84 -8.56 13.95 0.52
CA SER A 84 -9.54 14.16 -0.56
C SER A 84 -9.02 13.93 -1.99
N SER A 85 -7.74 13.62 -2.23
CA SER A 85 -7.18 13.69 -3.60
C SER A 85 -6.75 12.39 -4.29
N VAL A 86 -7.16 11.20 -3.84
CA VAL A 86 -6.93 9.95 -4.62
C VAL A 86 -8.19 9.12 -4.81
N LYS A 87 -9.21 9.76 -5.39
CA LYS A 87 -10.26 9.07 -6.15
C LYS A 87 -10.50 9.84 -7.43
N ARG A 88 -9.68 9.61 -8.45
CA ARG A 88 -9.92 9.87 -9.88
C ARG A 88 -8.61 9.60 -10.61
N GLU A 89 -8.52 8.45 -11.26
CA GLU A 89 -7.98 8.30 -12.62
C GLU A 89 -7.71 6.81 -12.91
N THR A 90 -8.77 6.02 -13.09
CA THR A 90 -8.78 4.89 -14.05
C THR A 90 -10.21 4.38 -14.25
N LEU A 91 -11.09 5.30 -14.66
CA LEU A 91 -12.37 4.97 -15.30
C LEU A 91 -12.48 5.90 -16.51
N ASP A 92 -11.72 5.60 -17.57
CA ASP A 92 -12.13 5.79 -18.97
C ASP A 92 -11.00 5.32 -19.91
N VAL A 93 -11.07 4.06 -20.36
CA VAL A 93 -10.79 3.79 -21.78
C VAL A 93 -11.94 2.92 -22.26
N LYS A 94 -12.89 3.62 -22.90
CA LYS A 94 -14.04 3.11 -23.64
C LYS A 94 -13.73 1.93 -24.55
N ARG A 95 -14.74 1.07 -24.65
CA ARG A 95 -15.24 0.38 -25.86
C ARG A 95 -14.69 0.93 -27.19
N GLU A 96 -14.25 0.04 -28.06
CA GLU A 96 -14.70 -0.05 -29.46
C GLU A 96 -14.09 -1.31 -30.16
N LYS A 97 -14.89 -2.35 -30.39
CA LYS A 97 -15.07 -3.00 -31.71
C LYS A 97 -16.17 -4.05 -31.67
#